data_AF-A0A359E2S5-F1
#
_entry.id   AF-A0A359E2S5-F1
#
_cell.length_a   1.000
_cell.length_b   1.000
_cell.length_c   1.000
_cell.angle_alpha   90.00
_cell.angle_beta   90.00
_cell.angle_gamma   90.00
#
_symmetry.space_group_name_H-M   'P 1'
#
loop_
_entity.id
_entity.type
_entity.pdbx_description
1 polymer ?
#
loop_
_entity_poly.entity_id
_entity_poly.type
_entity_poly.pdbx_seq_one_letter_code
_entity_poly.pdbx_strand_id
1 'polypeptide(L)' 'TYDDENRQRATLKEQIKQMAELNKTMSEDAKNLTKALKGDSKTQGNWGEVILQRILEKSGLRKDEEYFVEQSVTMDDGR' A
#
# COMPACT_ATOMS: atom_id res chain seq x y z
N THR A 1 -2.36 28.55 28.31
CA THR A 1 -1.90 28.93 26.95
C THR A 1 -0.59 28.25 26.58
N TYR A 2 0.51 28.44 27.34
CA TYR A 2 1.78 27.73 27.07
C TYR A 2 1.71 26.21 27.24
N ASP A 3 0.95 25.73 28.23
CA ASP A 3 0.85 24.30 28.52
C ASP A 3 0.07 23.52 27.44
N ASP A 4 -0.95 24.14 26.86
CA ASP A 4 -1.69 23.58 25.72
C ASP A 4 -0.84 23.52 24.45
N GLU A 5 -0.04 24.55 24.18
CA GLU A 5 0.85 24.57 23.02
C GLU A 5 1.93 23.48 23.14
N ASN A 6 2.46 23.28 24.34
CA ASN A 6 3.43 22.22 24.63
C ASN A 6 2.80 20.82 24.45
N ARG A 7 1.56 20.63 24.90
CA ARG A 7 0.80 19.38 24.75
C ARG A 7 0.45 19.08 23.30
N GLN A 8 0.07 20.08 22.52
CA GLN A 8 -0.16 19.96 21.07
C GLN A 8 1.12 19.59 20.32
N ARG A 9 2.25 20.24 20.63
CA ARG A 9 3.56 19.90 20.04
C ARG A 9 3.98 18.47 20.36
N ALA A 10 3.77 18.02 21.60
CA ALA A 10 4.04 16.64 22.00
C ALA A 10 3.18 15.63 21.21
N THR A 11 1.89 15.94 21.03
CA THR A 11 0.95 15.10 20.27
C THR A 11 1.32 15.03 18.79
N LEU A 12 1.67 16.16 18.18
CA LEU A 12 2.12 16.22 16.78
C LEU A 12 3.41 15.42 16.58
N LYS A 13 4.37 15.53 17.50
CA LYS A 13 5.62 14.75 17.46
C LYS A 13 5.33 13.25 17.53
N GLU A 14 4.38 12.84 18.34
CA GLU A 14 3.97 11.44 18.46
C GLU A 14 3.31 10.94 17.17
N GLN A 15 2.41 11.72 16.57
CA GLN A 15 1.81 11.36 15.29
C GLN A 15 2.84 11.27 14.15
N ILE A 16 3.83 12.17 14.12
CA ILE A 16 4.93 12.11 13.16
C ILE A 16 5.76 10.83 13.35
N LYS A 17 6.04 10.43 14.59
CA LYS A 17 6.73 9.17 14.89
C LYS A 17 5.92 7.96 14.41
N GLN A 18 4.62 7.93 14.70
CA GLN A 18 3.74 6.86 14.25
C GLN A 18 3.71 6.77 12.72
N MET A 19 3.64 7.91 12.03
CA MET A 19 3.68 7.96 10.57
C MET A 19 5.03 7.51 10.00
N ALA A 20 6.14 7.83 10.66
CA ALA A 20 7.47 7.37 10.26
C ALA A 20 7.60 5.84 10.43
N GLU A 21 7.08 5.29 11.53
CA GLU A 21 7.09 3.84 11.77
C GLU A 21 6.23 3.10 10.73
N LEU A 22 5.01 3.59 10.47
CA LEU A 22 4.13 3.02 9.44
C LEU A 22 4.78 3.03 8.06
N ASN A 23 5.47 4.11 7.69
CA ASN A 23 6.22 4.17 6.43
C ASN A 23 7.36 3.14 6.38
N LYS A 24 8.06 2.94 7.50
CA LYS A 24 9.12 1.95 7.59
C LYS A 24 8.57 0.53 7.42
N THR A 25 7.50 0.19 8.13
CA THR A 25 6.81 -1.11 7.99
C THR A 25 6.34 -1.32 6.55
N MET A 26 5.69 -0.32 5.94
CA MET A 26 5.24 -0.39 4.55
C MET A 26 6.41 -0.61 3.58
N SER A 27 7.55 0.02 3.80
CA SER A 27 8.76 -0.18 2.98
C SER A 27 9.36 -1.57 3.17
N GLU A 28 9.34 -2.12 4.38
CA GLU A 28 9.82 -3.48 4.67
C GLU A 28 8.89 -4.53 4.06
N ASP A 29 7.58 -4.35 4.19
CA ASP A 29 6.57 -5.21 3.57
C ASP A 29 6.71 -5.20 2.05
N ALA A 30 6.85 -4.02 1.43
CA ALA A 30 7.07 -3.92 0.00
C ALA A 30 8.36 -4.64 -0.45
N LYS A 31 9.44 -4.57 0.35
CA LYS A 31 10.71 -5.25 0.06
C LYS A 31 10.61 -6.76 0.22
N ASN A 32 9.99 -7.23 1.31
CA ASN A 32 9.75 -8.65 1.57
C ASN A 32 8.87 -9.26 0.48
N LEU A 33 7.87 -8.49 0.07
CA LEU A 33 6.96 -8.89 -0.97
C LEU A 33 7.65 -8.89 -2.33
N THR A 34 8.39 -7.85 -2.71
CA THR A 34 9.25 -7.85 -3.91
C THR A 34 10.21 -9.05 -3.93
N LYS A 35 10.76 -9.44 -2.78
CA LYS A 35 11.63 -10.62 -2.65
C LYS A 35 10.86 -11.92 -2.85
N ALA A 36 9.64 -12.04 -2.30
CA ALA A 36 8.77 -13.20 -2.51
C ALA A 36 8.28 -13.31 -3.96
N LEU A 37 8.08 -12.17 -4.64
CA LEU A 37 7.60 -12.07 -6.01
C LEU A 37 8.67 -12.35 -7.07
N LYS A 38 9.94 -12.16 -6.73
CA LYS A 38 11.08 -12.34 -7.65
C LYS A 38 11.26 -13.79 -8.12
N GLY A 39 10.55 -14.76 -7.54
CA GLY A 39 10.60 -16.17 -7.91
C GLY A 39 9.43 -16.66 -8.78
N ASP A 40 8.35 -15.89 -8.93
CA ASP A 40 7.13 -16.35 -9.61
C ASP A 40 6.49 -15.22 -10.44
N SER A 41 6.63 -15.33 -11.77
CA SER A 41 6.20 -14.31 -12.75
C SER A 41 4.71 -13.95 -12.64
N LYS A 42 3.87 -14.91 -12.24
CA LYS A 42 2.43 -14.69 -12.04
C LYS A 42 2.18 -13.80 -10.83
N THR A 43 2.91 -14.05 -9.74
CA THR A 43 2.79 -13.26 -8.53
C THR A 43 3.29 -11.83 -8.77
N GLN A 44 4.39 -11.64 -9.52
CA GLN A 44 4.87 -10.31 -9.93
C GLN A 44 3.82 -9.52 -10.74
N GLY A 45 3.13 -10.16 -11.69
CA GLY A 45 2.02 -9.55 -12.44
C GLY A 45 0.88 -9.09 -11.53
N ASN A 46 0.40 -9.97 -10.66
CA ASN A 46 -0.63 -9.67 -9.67
C ASN A 46 -0.22 -8.51 -8.75
N TRP A 47 1.07 -8.37 -8.45
CA TRP A 47 1.58 -7.28 -7.63
C TRP A 47 1.65 -5.93 -8.33
N GLY A 48 1.96 -5.95 -9.63
CA GLY A 48 1.84 -4.77 -10.48
C GLY A 48 0.42 -4.22 -10.48
N GLU A 49 -0.59 -5.10 -10.57
CA GLU A 49 -2.00 -4.73 -10.47
C GLU A 49 -2.37 -4.14 -9.11
N VAL A 50 -1.89 -4.71 -7.99
CA VAL A 50 -2.14 -4.18 -6.64
C VAL A 50 -1.55 -2.77 -6.46
N ILE A 51 -0.33 -2.53 -6.94
CA ILE A 51 0.27 -1.20 -6.91
C ILE A 51 -0.52 -0.22 -7.77
N LEU A 52 -0.90 -0.63 -8.98
CA LEU A 52 -1.68 0.20 -9.90
C LEU A 52 -3.02 0.60 -9.25
N GLN A 53 -3.73 -0.35 -8.63
CA GLN A 53 -4.95 -0.08 -7.89
C GLN A 53 -4.74 0.96 -6.79
N ARG A 54 -3.69 0.81 -5.97
CA ARG A 54 -3.37 1.76 -4.89
C ARG A 54 -3.07 3.16 -5.41
N ILE A 55 -2.44 3.28 -6.58
CA ILE A 55 -2.16 4.58 -7.22
C ILE A 55 -3.46 5.24 -7.68
N LEU A 56 -4.38 4.47 -8.26
CA LEU A 56 -5.67 4.96 -8.72
C LEU A 56 -6.53 5.46 -7.54
N GLU A 57 -6.62 4.67 -6.46
CA GLU A 57 -7.33 5.06 -5.23
C GLU A 57 -6.73 6.32 -4.59
N LYS A 58 -5.39 6.41 -4.49
CA LYS A 58 -4.70 7.60 -3.97
C LYS A 58 -4.88 8.83 -4.85
N SER A 59 -5.13 8.64 -6.15
CA SER A 59 -5.42 9.73 -7.10
C SER A 59 -6.89 10.17 -7.03
N GLY A 60 -7.69 9.54 -6.16
CA GLY A 60 -9.10 9.85 -5.96
C GLY A 60 -10.06 9.09 -6.88
N LEU A 61 -9.56 8.12 -7.66
CA LEU A 61 -10.40 7.34 -8.54
C LEU A 61 -11.16 6.25 -7.77
N ARG A 62 -12.43 6.07 -8.11
CA ARG A 62 -13.36 5.09 -7.52
C ARG A 62 -13.36 3.80 -8.33
N LYS A 63 -13.04 2.71 -7.65
CA LYS A 63 -13.12 1.35 -8.21
C LYS A 63 -14.56 1.04 -8.64
N ASP A 64 -14.71 0.37 -9.78
CA ASP A 64 -15.98 -0.04 -10.39
C ASP A 64 -16.86 1.11 -10.89
N GLU A 65 -16.37 2.36 -10.82
CA GLU A 65 -16.98 3.54 -11.44
C GLU A 65 -16.05 4.21 -12.45
N GLU A 66 -14.80 4.45 -12.05
CA GLU A 66 -13.81 5.21 -12.83
C GLU A 66 -12.64 4.34 -13.31
N TYR A 67 -12.44 3.17 -12.69
CA TYR A 67 -11.53 2.14 -13.18
C TYR A 67 -12.01 0.75 -12.75
N PHE A 68 -11.61 -0.27 -13.51
CA PHE A 68 -11.91 -1.67 -13.24
C PHE A 68 -10.61 -2.45 -13.07
N VAL A 69 -10.65 -3.48 -12.24
CA VAL A 69 -9.53 -4.43 -12.08
C VAL A 69 -9.88 -5.68 -12.87
N GLU A 70 -8.95 -6.18 -13.68
CA GLU A 70 -9.14 -7.44 -14.39
C GLU A 70 -9.26 -8.58 -13.37
N GLN A 71 -10.31 -9.40 -13.46
CA GLN A 71 -10.36 -10.62 -12.66
C GLN A 71 -9.35 -11.60 -13.24
N SER A 72 -8.33 -11.93 -12.46
CA SER A 72 -7.44 -13.04 -12.77
C SER A 72 -8.26 -14.34 -12.74
N VAL A 73 -8.78 -14.73 -13.90
CA VAL A 73 -9.33 -16.07 -14.11
C VAL A 73 -8.16 -17.02 -13.97
N THR A 74 -8.06 -17.64 -12.80
CA THR A 74 -7.18 -18.80 -12.65
C THR A 74 -7.89 -19.90 -13.42
N MET A 75 -7.60 -20.03 -14.71
CA MET A 75 -7.93 -21.26 -15.43
C MET A 75 -7.13 -22.36 -14.73
N ASP A 76 -7.82 -23.08 -13.86
CA ASP A 76 -7.49 -24.45 -13.51
C ASP A 76 -7.77 -25.31 -14.76
N ASP A 77 -7.02 -25.07 -15.83
CA ASP A 77 -6.94 -26.00 -16.95
C ASP A 77 -5.49 -26.43 -17.08
N GLY A 78 -5.15 -27.38 -16.22
CA GLY A 78 -3.93 -28.18 -16.34
C GLY A 78 -4.02 -29.10 -17.56
N ARG A 79 -3.81 -28.52 -18.74
CA ARG A 79 -3.34 -29.25 -19.92
C ARG A 79 -1.99 -28.72 -20.39
#